data_AF-A0A2P5KWB5-F1
#
_entry.id   AF-A0A2P5KWB5-F1
#
_cell.length_a   1.000
_cell.length_b   1.000
_cell.length_c   1.000
_cell.angle_alpha   90.00
_cell.angle_beta   90.00
_cell.angle_gamma   90.00
#
_symmetry.space_group_name_H-M   'P 1'
#
loop_
_entity.id
_entity.type
_entity.pdbx_description
1 polymer ?
#
loop_
_entity_poly.entity_id
_entity_poly.type
_entity_poly.pdbx_seq_one_letter_code
_entity_poly.pdbx_strand_id
1 'polypeptide(L)'
;MGCSTLVDVAGLPHTGAQIDGTYVPTDAEKSLDCMQLKAQVTHQIDRTKEISSAVPDDKKRGPKTVASLFAQIAGTSSRGVKTIAEYDKARMRARTLNEVMRSKRCQTVDIDAELRETDLIVAAARG
;
A
#
# COMPACT_ATOMS: atom_id res chain seq x y z
N MET A 1 -14.57 26.59 3.91
CA MET A 1 -15.17 25.49 4.70
C MET A 1 -15.27 24.27 3.80
N GLY A 2 -14.61 23.17 4.15
CA GLY A 2 -14.62 21.93 3.37
C GLY A 2 -13.68 20.91 4.01
N CYS A 3 -14.26 19.91 4.65
CA CYS A 3 -13.64 19.00 5.62
C CYS A 3 -12.49 18.15 5.04
N SER A 4 -11.30 18.27 5.62
CA SER A 4 -10.28 17.22 5.56
C SER A 4 -10.42 16.38 6.82
N THR A 5 -11.24 15.32 6.75
CA THR A 5 -11.37 14.30 7.79
C THR A 5 -10.08 13.47 7.84
N LEU A 6 -9.07 13.99 8.51
CA LEU A 6 -7.79 13.28 8.73
C LEU A 6 -7.59 12.84 10.18
N VAL A 7 -8.47 13.30 11.07
CA VAL A 7 -8.48 12.93 12.48
C VAL A 7 -9.93 13.05 12.92
N ASP A 8 -10.46 12.04 13.60
CA ASP A 8 -11.68 12.25 14.37
C ASP A 8 -11.37 13.27 15.47
N VAL A 9 -12.37 13.97 15.98
CA VAL A 9 -12.24 15.05 16.99
C VAL A 9 -11.51 14.60 18.28
N ALA A 10 -11.23 13.29 18.41
CA ALA A 10 -10.55 12.64 19.53
C ALA A 10 -9.11 12.14 19.26
N GLY A 11 -8.50 12.39 18.09
CA GLY A 11 -7.09 12.00 17.85
C GLY A 11 -6.83 10.51 17.57
N LEU A 12 -7.88 9.74 17.28
CA LEU A 12 -7.77 8.31 16.97
C LEU A 12 -7.47 8.08 15.47
N PRO A 13 -6.58 7.14 15.12
CA PRO A 13 -6.30 6.80 13.73
C PRO A 13 -7.54 6.17 13.07
N HIS A 14 -7.92 6.69 11.91
CA HIS A 14 -8.99 6.12 11.10
C HIS A 14 -8.57 4.76 10.52
N THR A 15 -9.51 3.83 10.39
CA THR A 15 -9.23 2.56 9.73
C THR A 15 -8.94 2.78 8.24
N GLY A 16 -8.00 2.02 7.69
CA GLY A 16 -7.51 2.21 6.33
C GLY A 16 -6.06 2.70 6.28
N ALA A 17 -5.70 3.27 5.13
CA ALA A 17 -4.35 3.75 4.90
C ALA A 17 -4.15 5.15 5.46
N GLN A 18 -3.08 5.30 6.22
CA GLN A 18 -2.71 6.49 6.95
C GLN A 18 -1.76 7.36 6.12
N ILE A 19 -1.70 8.65 6.45
CA ILE A 19 -0.81 9.62 5.77
C ILE A 19 0.68 9.33 6.00
N ASP A 20 1.01 8.60 7.07
CA ASP A 20 2.36 8.16 7.42
C ASP A 20 2.78 6.88 6.68
N GLY A 21 1.94 6.37 5.78
CA GLY A 21 2.19 5.15 5.02
C GLY A 21 1.85 3.86 5.78
N THR A 22 1.30 3.95 7.00
CA THR A 22 0.82 2.78 7.73
C THR A 22 -0.60 2.38 7.30
N TYR A 23 -1.01 1.16 7.65
CA TYR A 23 -2.37 0.68 7.42
C TYR A 23 -2.96 0.17 8.73
N VAL A 24 -4.12 0.73 9.12
CA VAL A 24 -4.89 0.28 10.28
C VAL A 24 -6.02 -0.63 9.78
N PRO A 25 -6.08 -1.90 10.23
CA PRO A 25 -7.10 -2.82 9.76
C PRO A 25 -8.48 -2.39 10.25
N THR A 26 -9.46 -2.49 9.37
CA THR A 26 -10.88 -2.23 9.66
C THR A 26 -11.44 -3.28 10.61
N ASP A 27 -12.52 -2.96 11.31
CA ASP A 27 -13.19 -3.95 12.17
C ASP A 27 -13.78 -5.12 11.37
N ALA A 28 -14.17 -4.87 10.12
CA ALA A 28 -14.55 -5.92 9.19
C ALA A 28 -13.38 -6.87 8.88
N GLU A 29 -12.16 -6.36 8.65
CA GLU A 29 -10.98 -7.19 8.43
C GLU A 29 -10.56 -7.94 9.71
N LYS A 30 -10.71 -7.32 10.87
CA LYS A 30 -10.45 -7.98 12.16
C LYS A 30 -11.48 -9.07 12.49
N SER A 31 -12.71 -8.98 11.99
CA SER A 31 -13.74 -9.99 12.24
C SER A 31 -13.67 -11.20 11.31
N LEU A 32 -12.88 -11.12 10.23
CA LEU A 32 -12.68 -12.24 9.30
C LEU A 32 -12.08 -13.48 9.97
N ASP A 33 -12.47 -14.65 9.43
CA ASP A 33 -11.88 -15.94 9.78
C ASP A 33 -10.52 -16.15 9.09
N CYS A 34 -9.79 -17.21 9.48
CA CYS A 34 -8.46 -17.48 8.93
C CYS A 34 -8.46 -17.72 7.40
N MET A 35 -9.50 -18.34 6.84
CA MET A 35 -9.57 -18.57 5.38
C MET A 35 -9.81 -17.26 4.63
N GLN A 36 -10.73 -16.44 5.13
CA GLN A 36 -11.04 -15.13 4.57
C GLN A 36 -9.84 -14.18 4.67
N LEU A 37 -9.14 -14.17 5.80
CA LEU A 37 -7.90 -13.41 5.96
C LEU A 37 -6.82 -13.86 4.99
N LYS A 38 -6.64 -15.19 4.83
CA LYS A 38 -5.67 -15.72 3.86
C LYS A 38 -6.02 -15.31 2.42
N ALA A 39 -7.29 -15.37 2.05
CA ALA A 39 -7.76 -14.94 0.74
C ALA A 39 -7.51 -13.44 0.52
N GLN A 40 -7.79 -12.60 1.54
CA GLN A 40 -7.50 -11.16 1.50
C GLN A 40 -6.02 -10.86 1.36
N VAL A 41 -5.15 -11.53 2.14
CA VAL A 41 -3.69 -11.37 2.04
C VAL A 41 -3.21 -11.77 0.65
N THR A 42 -3.68 -12.90 0.12
CA THR A 42 -3.29 -13.39 -1.22
C THR A 42 -3.73 -12.41 -2.31
N HIS A 43 -4.99 -11.99 -2.30
CA HIS A 43 -5.50 -10.99 -3.24
C HIS A 43 -4.72 -9.67 -3.15
N GLN A 44 -4.32 -9.26 -1.95
CA GLN A 44 -3.53 -8.05 -1.77
C GLN A 44 -2.09 -8.20 -2.30
N ILE A 45 -1.49 -9.40 -2.18
CA ILE A 45 -0.21 -9.74 -2.81
C ILE A 45 -0.35 -9.68 -4.34
N ASP A 46 -1.38 -10.29 -4.91
CA ASP A 46 -1.61 -10.29 -6.36
C ASP A 46 -1.77 -8.88 -6.90
N ARG A 47 -2.58 -8.05 -6.24
CA ARG A 47 -2.70 -6.62 -6.58
C ARG A 47 -1.37 -5.88 -6.49
N THR A 48 -0.53 -6.23 -5.51
CA THR A 48 0.81 -5.63 -5.37
C THR A 48 1.71 -6.00 -6.53
N LYS A 49 1.64 -7.25 -7.01
CA LYS A 49 2.32 -7.73 -8.22
C LYS A 49 1.78 -7.02 -9.48
N GLU A 50 0.48 -6.85 -9.63
CA GLU A 50 -0.13 -6.11 -10.75
C GLU A 50 0.36 -4.66 -10.82
N ILE A 51 0.33 -3.93 -9.70
CA ILE A 51 0.82 -2.54 -9.64
C ILE A 51 2.28 -2.46 -10.08
N SER A 52 3.10 -3.42 -9.65
CA SER A 52 4.51 -3.43 -10.00
C SER A 52 4.79 -3.63 -11.48
N SER A 53 3.92 -4.34 -12.20
CA SER A 53 4.07 -4.54 -13.64
C SER A 53 3.94 -3.22 -14.42
N ALA A 54 3.24 -2.23 -13.86
CA ALA A 54 3.09 -0.90 -14.45
C ALA A 54 4.25 0.06 -14.12
N VAL A 55 5.09 -0.27 -13.14
CA VAL A 55 6.20 0.58 -12.67
C VAL A 55 7.26 0.87 -13.75
N PRO A 56 7.73 -0.12 -14.55
CA PRO A 56 8.70 0.12 -15.62
C PRO A 56 8.17 1.07 -16.71
N ASP A 57 6.88 0.95 -17.06
CA ASP A 57 6.26 1.79 -18.08
C ASP A 57 6.04 3.23 -17.60
N ASP A 58 5.71 3.42 -16.32
CA ASP A 58 5.62 4.75 -15.72
C ASP A 58 6.99 5.43 -15.61
N LYS A 59 8.07 4.68 -15.33
CA LYS A 59 9.44 5.23 -15.33
C LYS A 59 9.84 5.75 -16.71
N LYS A 60 9.57 4.99 -17.78
CA LYS A 60 9.86 5.40 -19.16
C LYS A 60 9.06 6.63 -19.59
N ARG A 61 7.85 6.81 -19.04
CA ARG A 61 6.99 7.96 -19.38
C ARG A 61 7.46 9.27 -18.75
N GLY A 62 8.19 9.22 -17.62
CA GLY A 62 8.87 10.34 -16.97
C GLY A 62 7.96 11.51 -16.54
N PRO A 63 8.25 12.23 -15.45
CA PRO A 63 7.60 13.51 -15.21
C PRO A 63 8.10 14.52 -16.25
N LYS A 64 7.29 14.83 -17.28
CA LYS A 64 7.66 15.79 -18.33
C LYS A 64 7.89 17.23 -17.84
N THR A 65 7.71 17.52 -16.56
CA THR A 65 7.71 18.91 -16.06
C THR A 65 8.17 19.01 -14.61
N VAL A 66 9.05 19.99 -14.38
CA VAL A 66 9.54 20.48 -13.08
C VAL A 66 8.40 20.80 -12.09
N ALA A 67 7.18 21.00 -12.58
CA ALA A 67 5.94 21.08 -11.79
C ALA A 67 5.68 19.86 -10.89
N SER A 68 6.21 18.68 -11.25
CA SER A 68 6.05 17.42 -10.49
C SER A 68 6.83 17.42 -9.16
N LEU A 69 7.85 18.28 -9.04
CA LEU A 69 8.63 18.43 -7.79
C LEU A 69 7.86 19.31 -6.78
N PHE A 70 7.21 20.38 -7.25
CA PHE A 70 6.32 21.20 -6.41
C PHE A 70 5.06 20.43 -5.98
N ALA A 71 4.64 19.45 -6.77
CA ALA A 71 3.51 18.59 -6.45
C ALA A 71 3.82 17.55 -5.34
N GLN A 72 5.09 17.25 -5.05
CA GLN A 72 5.49 16.49 -3.85
C GLN A 72 5.22 17.28 -2.56
N ILE A 73 5.26 18.61 -2.62
CA ILE A 73 4.93 19.50 -1.50
C ILE A 73 3.41 19.75 -1.43
N ALA A 74 2.72 19.77 -2.58
CA ALA A 74 1.28 20.06 -2.68
C ALA A 74 0.34 18.84 -2.71
N GLY A 75 0.85 17.62 -2.52
CA GLY A 75 0.01 16.41 -2.38
C GLY A 75 -0.61 15.87 -3.67
N THR A 76 -0.06 16.18 -4.85
CA THR A 76 -0.56 15.65 -6.13
C THR A 76 0.55 14.93 -6.90
N SER A 77 0.78 13.66 -6.57
CA SER A 77 1.93 12.91 -7.10
C SER A 77 1.84 12.69 -8.62
N SER A 78 2.94 13.01 -9.29
CA SER A 78 3.27 12.62 -10.66
C SER A 78 3.16 11.10 -10.82
N ARG A 79 2.64 10.65 -11.96
CA ARG A 79 2.13 9.27 -12.18
C ARG A 79 3.11 8.16 -11.76
N GLY A 80 4.42 8.32 -11.99
CA GLY A 80 5.43 7.34 -11.54
C GLY A 80 5.68 7.31 -10.03
N VAL A 81 5.60 8.46 -9.34
CA VAL A 81 5.65 8.51 -7.87
C VAL A 81 4.37 7.94 -7.27
N LYS A 82 3.23 8.12 -7.96
CA LYS A 82 1.95 7.57 -7.55
C LYS A 82 1.96 6.04 -7.56
N THR A 83 2.48 5.40 -8.61
CA THR A 83 2.51 3.93 -8.72
C THR A 83 3.42 3.28 -7.68
N ILE A 84 4.56 3.91 -7.35
CA ILE A 84 5.43 3.46 -6.25
C ILE A 84 4.74 3.64 -4.89
N ALA A 85 4.05 4.76 -4.66
CA ALA A 85 3.30 4.98 -3.43
C ALA A 85 2.12 4.01 -3.28
N GLU A 86 1.43 3.68 -4.38
CA GLU A 86 0.37 2.66 -4.41
C GLU A 86 0.93 1.27 -4.13
N TYR A 87 2.11 0.95 -4.64
CA TYR A 87 2.84 -0.28 -4.32
C TYR A 87 3.13 -0.41 -2.83
N ASP A 88 3.73 0.63 -2.23
CA ASP A 88 4.07 0.64 -0.80
C ASP A 88 2.83 0.49 0.09
N LYS A 89 1.75 1.19 -0.25
CA LYS A 89 0.47 1.08 0.44
C LYS A 89 -0.12 -0.34 0.34
N ALA A 90 -0.04 -0.95 -0.84
CA ALA A 90 -0.56 -2.30 -1.06
C ALA A 90 0.23 -3.35 -0.26
N ARG A 91 1.56 -3.23 -0.24
CA ARG A 91 2.46 -4.08 0.55
C ARG A 91 2.21 -3.93 2.05
N MET A 92 2.06 -2.69 2.54
CA MET A 92 1.81 -2.42 3.95
C MET A 92 0.49 -3.02 4.41
N ARG A 93 -0.57 -2.92 3.59
CA ARG A 93 -1.85 -3.59 3.90
C ARG A 93 -1.71 -5.10 4.00
N ALA A 94 -0.99 -5.74 3.07
CA ALA A 94 -0.75 -7.19 3.12
C ALA A 94 -0.04 -7.57 4.43
N ARG A 95 0.99 -6.81 4.84
CA ARG A 95 1.72 -7.03 6.10
C ARG A 95 0.82 -6.90 7.32
N THR A 96 0.01 -5.84 7.38
CA THR A 96 -0.93 -5.63 8.49
C THR A 96 -1.95 -6.77 8.58
N LEU A 97 -2.52 -7.21 7.47
CA LEU A 97 -3.48 -8.33 7.47
C LEU A 97 -2.82 -9.64 7.89
N ASN A 98 -1.56 -9.88 7.51
CA ASN A 98 -0.79 -11.04 7.95
C ASN A 98 -0.44 -10.97 9.45
N GLU A 99 -0.28 -9.77 10.01
CA GLU A 99 -0.15 -9.58 11.47
C GLU A 99 -1.47 -9.91 12.19
N VAL A 100 -2.61 -9.54 11.61
CA VAL A 100 -3.94 -9.95 12.13
C VAL A 100 -4.09 -11.48 12.07
N MET A 101 -3.61 -12.14 11.01
CA MET A 101 -3.56 -13.60 10.95
C MET A 101 -2.69 -14.19 12.06
N ARG A 102 -1.52 -13.60 12.31
CA ARG A 102 -0.60 -14.05 13.37
C ARG A 102 -1.24 -13.91 14.76
N SER A 103 -1.88 -12.78 15.05
CA SER A 103 -2.54 -12.55 16.35
C SER A 103 -3.70 -13.52 16.60
N LYS A 104 -4.38 -13.96 15.53
CA LYS A 104 -5.41 -15.00 15.55
C LYS A 104 -4.88 -16.44 15.50
N ARG A 105 -3.56 -16.66 15.53
CA ARG A 105 -2.91 -17.98 15.39
C ARG A 105 -3.23 -18.70 14.06
N CYS A 106 -3.57 -17.94 13.02
CA CYS A 106 -3.73 -18.48 11.67
C CYS A 106 -2.35 -18.74 11.03
N GLN A 107 -2.30 -19.63 10.03
CA GLN A 107 -1.10 -19.82 9.21
C GLN A 107 -0.83 -18.57 8.36
N THR A 108 0.26 -17.87 8.64
CA THR A 108 0.67 -16.67 7.91
C THR A 108 1.25 -17.00 6.55
N VAL A 109 1.23 -16.03 5.64
CA VAL A 109 1.89 -16.10 4.33
C VAL A 109 3.25 -15.39 4.40
N ASP A 110 4.26 -15.91 3.70
CA ASP A 110 5.55 -15.25 3.53
C ASP A 110 5.46 -14.19 2.43
N ILE A 111 5.03 -12.98 2.83
CA ILE A 111 4.82 -11.86 1.91
C ILE A 111 6.12 -11.44 1.22
N ASP A 112 7.25 -11.49 1.93
CA ASP A 112 8.53 -11.03 1.39
C ASP A 112 9.09 -12.03 0.37
N ALA A 113 8.87 -13.34 0.57
CA ALA A 113 9.15 -14.34 -0.45
C ALA A 113 8.28 -14.14 -1.71
N GLU A 114 6.97 -13.91 -1.53
CA GLU A 114 6.02 -13.73 -2.63
C GLU A 114 6.25 -12.47 -3.46
N LEU A 115 6.75 -11.40 -2.84
CA LEU A 115 7.00 -10.10 -3.48
C LEU A 115 8.47 -9.88 -3.83
N ARG A 116 9.34 -10.89 -3.71
CA ARG A 116 10.78 -10.71 -3.87
C ARG A 116 11.18 -10.18 -5.26
N GLU A 117 10.65 -10.79 -6.31
CA GLU A 117 10.92 -10.34 -7.70
C GLU A 117 10.35 -8.96 -7.94
N THR A 118 9.15 -8.72 -7.41
CA THR A 118 8.46 -7.46 -7.49
C THR A 118 9.23 -6.32 -6.82
N ASP A 119 9.78 -6.57 -5.64
CA ASP A 119 10.60 -5.63 -4.89
C ASP A 119 11.83 -5.20 -5.67
N LEU A 120 12.45 -6.11 -6.42
CA LEU A 120 13.60 -5.79 -7.27
C LEU A 120 13.20 -4.83 -8.41
N ILE A 121 12.03 -5.04 -9.03
CA ILE A 121 11.51 -4.16 -10.09
C ILE A 121 11.26 -2.75 -9.55
N VAL A 122 10.58 -2.64 -8.40
CA VAL A 122 10.27 -1.34 -7.79
C VAL A 122 11.54 -0.66 -7.27
N ALA A 123 12.47 -1.41 -6.67
CA ALA A 123 13.76 -0.88 -6.22
C ALA A 123 14.58 -0.32 -7.40
N ALA A 124 14.61 -1.01 -8.53
CA ALA A 124 15.27 -0.53 -9.75
C ALA A 124 14.59 0.72 -10.34
N ALA A 125 13.31 0.94 -10.06
CA ALA A 125 12.58 2.13 -10.51
C ALA A 125 12.74 3.35 -9.59
N ARG A 126 13.15 3.15 -8.32
CA ARG A 126 13.45 4.21 -7.35
C ARG A 126 14.79 4.91 -7.59
N GLY A 127 15.73 4.23 -8.26
CA GLY A 127 17.03 4.78 -8.68
C GLY A 127 17.01 5.37 -10.08
#